data_AF-A0A955XUY7-F1
#
_entry.id   AF-A0A955XUY7-F1
#
_cell.length_a   1.000
_cell.length_b   1.000
_cell.length_c   1.000
_cell.angle_alpha   90.00
_cell.angle_beta   90.00
_cell.angle_gamma   90.00
#
_symmetry.space_group_name_H-M   'P 1'
#
loop_
_entity.id
_entity.type
_entity.pdbx_description
1 polymer ?
#
loop_
_entity_poly.entity_id
_entity_poly.type
_entity_poly.pdbx_seq_one_letter_code
_entity_poly.pdbx_strand_id
1 'polypeptide(L)'
;MSVPTPVKHLHFASYVGYAPLRDQRLLALRASDAAHRRHVVDSPTPNEILMAGRANVVNLDAMIVRSDFAMEGDEDSTFESVDTISVRDFMALGLLGSLLRKPDFQRETNHWTPLQVASLLECFVNGDLIPSVILWKSTSHIFVIDGGHRLSALKAWITDDYGDGPNSVRLFGNGISTAQKRAAEKTRKLVSSSVGSWQHFKQRLDDETLAPAERRRVNTVATRALPIQWVKGDADRAESSFFKINTKGTPLDAIEELLLMNRRKPVS
;
A
#
# COMPACT_ATOMS: atom_id res chain seq x y z
N MET A 1 -70.70 -48.58 -33.89
CA MET A 1 -70.58 -47.28 -34.57
C MET A 1 -69.11 -46.90 -34.55
N SER A 2 -68.25 -47.54 -35.34
CA SER A 2 -68.14 -47.58 -36.80
C SER A 2 -67.44 -46.35 -37.39
N VAL A 3 -66.10 -46.35 -37.29
CA VAL A 3 -65.03 -46.27 -38.33
C VAL A 3 -65.21 -45.34 -39.59
N PRO A 4 -64.16 -45.06 -40.42
CA PRO A 4 -63.18 -43.97 -40.33
C PRO A 4 -62.97 -43.19 -41.68
N THR A 5 -61.93 -42.32 -41.71
CA THR A 5 -61.04 -41.84 -42.81
C THR A 5 -61.52 -41.74 -44.29
N PRO A 6 -60.91 -40.80 -45.06
CA PRO A 6 -59.88 -41.28 -45.99
C PRO A 6 -58.59 -40.43 -46.05
N VAL A 7 -57.52 -41.17 -46.32
CA VAL A 7 -56.17 -40.78 -46.75
C VAL A 7 -56.17 -40.54 -48.27
N LYS A 8 -55.23 -39.70 -48.77
CA LYS A 8 -54.45 -39.77 -50.05
C LYS A 8 -54.09 -38.35 -50.53
N HIS A 9 -52.93 -37.99 -51.09
CA HIS A 9 -51.72 -38.68 -51.58
C HIS A 9 -50.50 -37.72 -51.58
N LEU A 10 -49.30 -38.29 -51.66
CA LEU A 10 -47.96 -37.69 -51.73
C LEU A 10 -47.75 -36.67 -52.87
N HIS A 11 -46.81 -35.72 -52.69
CA HIS A 11 -45.71 -35.52 -53.64
C HIS A 11 -44.44 -34.93 -52.97
N PHE A 12 -43.32 -35.59 -53.25
CA PHE A 12 -41.93 -35.18 -52.98
C PHE A 12 -41.56 -33.96 -53.82
N ALA A 13 -40.88 -32.97 -53.23
CA ALA A 13 -39.89 -32.13 -53.93
C ALA A 13 -38.98 -31.44 -52.92
N SER A 14 -37.77 -31.98 -52.77
CA SER A 14 -36.60 -31.29 -52.25
C SER A 14 -36.20 -30.15 -53.19
N TYR A 15 -36.16 -28.91 -52.71
CA TYR A 15 -35.47 -27.82 -53.41
C TYR A 15 -34.30 -27.32 -52.57
N VAL A 16 -33.12 -27.79 -52.97
CA VAL A 16 -31.82 -27.20 -52.63
C VAL A 16 -31.73 -25.87 -53.38
N GLY A 17 -31.95 -24.76 -52.68
CA GLY A 17 -31.69 -23.43 -53.21
C GLY A 17 -30.19 -23.11 -53.13
N TYR A 18 -29.48 -23.30 -54.24
CA TYR A 18 -28.14 -22.74 -54.45
C TYR A 18 -28.21 -21.21 -54.47
N ALA A 19 -27.70 -20.55 -53.44
CA ALA A 19 -27.32 -19.14 -53.53
C ALA A 19 -26.01 -19.02 -54.33
N PRO A 20 -25.88 -18.06 -55.27
CA PRO A 20 -24.73 -17.95 -56.15
C PRO A 20 -23.44 -17.57 -55.38
N LEU A 21 -22.35 -18.27 -55.70
CA LEU A 21 -20.99 -18.17 -55.13
C LEU A 21 -20.30 -16.79 -55.21
N ARG A 22 -20.99 -15.72 -55.66
CA ARG A 22 -20.44 -14.36 -55.73
C ARG A 22 -20.76 -13.49 -54.50
N ASP A 23 -21.80 -13.81 -53.72
CA ASP A 23 -22.17 -12.97 -52.56
C ASP A 23 -21.55 -13.40 -51.22
N GLN A 24 -21.01 -14.63 -51.12
CA GLN A 24 -20.29 -15.06 -49.91
C GLN A 24 -18.90 -14.43 -49.78
N ARG A 25 -18.27 -13.99 -50.88
CA ARG A 25 -16.98 -13.28 -50.82
C ARG A 25 -17.11 -11.83 -50.34
N LEU A 26 -18.21 -11.13 -50.69
CA LEU A 26 -18.41 -9.75 -50.24
C LEU A 26 -18.85 -9.67 -48.76
N LEU A 27 -19.60 -10.65 -48.27
CA LEU A 27 -19.94 -10.78 -46.84
C LEU A 27 -18.73 -11.19 -45.99
N ALA A 28 -17.82 -12.02 -46.49
CA ALA A 28 -16.58 -12.36 -45.81
C ALA A 28 -15.58 -11.19 -45.75
N LEU A 29 -15.49 -10.37 -46.81
CA LEU A 29 -14.63 -9.17 -46.85
C LEU A 29 -15.14 -8.04 -45.94
N ARG A 30 -16.46 -7.87 -45.79
CA ARG A 30 -17.03 -6.90 -44.84
C ARG A 30 -17.00 -7.38 -43.38
N ALA A 31 -16.96 -8.69 -43.16
CA ALA A 31 -16.75 -9.26 -41.83
C ALA A 31 -15.27 -9.18 -41.39
N SER A 32 -14.30 -9.26 -42.30
CA SER A 32 -12.88 -9.10 -41.95
C SER A 32 -12.50 -7.65 -41.65
N ASP A 33 -13.10 -6.66 -42.34
CA ASP A 33 -12.86 -5.24 -42.08
C ASP A 33 -13.54 -4.72 -40.80
N ALA A 34 -14.66 -5.33 -40.39
CA ALA A 34 -15.33 -5.00 -39.12
C ALA A 34 -14.69 -5.68 -37.89
N ALA A 35 -14.00 -6.81 -38.09
CA ALA A 35 -13.28 -7.52 -37.03
C ALA A 35 -11.85 -7.00 -36.80
N HIS A 36 -11.28 -6.21 -37.73
CA HIS A 36 -9.95 -5.60 -37.58
C HIS A 36 -9.95 -4.17 -37.00
N ARG A 37 -11.13 -3.60 -36.69
CA ARG A 37 -11.27 -2.26 -36.07
C ARG A 37 -11.96 -2.28 -34.71
N ARG A 38 -11.67 -3.26 -33.87
CA ARG A 38 -11.99 -3.20 -32.43
C ARG A 38 -10.81 -3.70 -31.61
N HIS A 39 -10.40 -2.85 -30.67
CA HIS A 39 -9.34 -3.03 -29.69
C HIS A 39 -7.90 -2.99 -30.21
N VAL A 40 -7.50 -1.84 -30.75
CA VAL A 40 -6.28 -1.22 -30.21
C VAL A 40 -6.76 -0.48 -28.97
N VAL A 41 -6.67 -1.14 -27.81
CA VAL A 41 -6.63 -0.39 -26.56
C VAL A 41 -5.29 0.32 -26.63
N ASP A 42 -5.29 1.64 -26.83
CA ASP A 42 -4.07 2.42 -26.75
C ASP A 42 -3.39 2.01 -25.44
N SER A 43 -2.23 1.37 -25.59
CA SER A 43 -1.43 1.02 -24.43
C SER A 43 -1.10 2.34 -23.74
N PRO A 44 -1.42 2.50 -22.46
CA PRO A 44 -1.30 3.77 -21.78
C PRO A 44 0.14 4.28 -21.98
N THR A 45 0.24 5.54 -22.37
CA THR A 45 1.54 6.16 -22.60
C THR A 45 2.39 6.04 -21.32
N PRO A 46 3.73 6.05 -21.41
CA PRO A 46 4.59 6.03 -20.22
C PRO A 46 4.20 7.10 -19.18
N ASN A 47 3.68 8.24 -19.64
CA ASN A 47 3.19 9.31 -18.78
C ASN A 47 1.83 8.96 -18.13
N GLU A 48 0.90 8.31 -18.85
CA GLU A 48 -0.36 7.81 -18.25
C GLU A 48 -0.14 6.65 -17.28
N ILE A 49 0.82 5.76 -17.54
CA ILE A 49 1.25 4.71 -16.60
C ILE A 49 1.85 5.33 -15.34
N LEU A 50 2.71 6.35 -15.51
CA LEU A 50 3.31 7.11 -14.41
C LEU A 50 2.23 7.87 -13.59
N MET A 51 1.24 8.46 -14.25
CA MET A 51 0.12 9.17 -13.60
C MET A 51 -0.88 8.20 -12.94
N ALA A 52 -1.14 7.03 -13.52
CA ALA A 52 -1.96 5.97 -12.92
C ALA A 52 -1.27 5.31 -11.71
N GLY A 53 0.06 5.17 -11.76
CA GLY A 53 0.88 4.75 -10.62
C GLY A 53 0.87 5.77 -9.48
N ARG A 54 0.89 7.07 -9.81
CA ARG A 54 0.74 8.18 -8.83
C ARG A 54 -0.67 8.33 -8.28
N ALA A 55 -1.71 7.89 -8.99
CA ALA A 55 -3.11 8.04 -8.57
C ALA A 55 -3.56 7.05 -7.48
N ASN A 56 -2.68 6.12 -7.06
CA ASN A 56 -3.02 5.02 -6.15
C ASN A 56 -2.11 4.96 -4.91
N VAL A 57 -1.44 6.06 -4.56
CA VAL A 57 -0.60 6.17 -3.36
C VAL A 57 -1.34 6.88 -2.23
N VAL A 58 -1.00 6.51 -1.00
CA VAL A 58 -1.56 7.06 0.23
C VAL A 58 -0.71 8.22 0.68
N ASN A 59 -1.32 9.38 0.97
CA ASN A 59 -0.60 10.51 1.51
C ASN A 59 -0.59 10.46 3.04
N LEU A 60 0.54 10.10 3.62
CA LEU A 60 0.75 10.03 5.07
C LEU A 60 1.60 11.18 5.60
N ASP A 61 1.79 12.27 4.83
CA ASP A 61 2.74 13.33 5.17
C ASP A 61 2.40 14.01 6.51
N ALA A 62 1.11 14.06 6.84
CA ALA A 62 0.59 14.63 8.09
C ALA A 62 0.91 13.81 9.35
N MET A 63 1.45 12.61 9.23
CA MET A 63 1.75 11.76 10.38
C MET A 63 3.01 12.23 11.11
N ILE A 64 4.02 12.70 10.38
CA ILE A 64 5.25 13.23 10.97
C ILE A 64 5.50 14.59 10.35
N VAL A 65 5.49 15.63 11.16
CA VAL A 65 5.65 17.01 10.67
C VAL A 65 7.11 17.28 10.30
N ARG A 66 7.31 18.21 9.37
CA ARG A 66 8.64 18.66 8.97
C ARG A 66 9.18 19.67 9.97
N SER A 67 10.50 19.72 10.10
CA SER A 67 11.21 20.80 10.78
C SER A 67 12.47 21.15 10.00
N ASP A 68 12.93 22.39 10.15
CA ASP A 68 14.25 22.80 9.67
C ASP A 68 15.31 21.93 10.33
N PHE A 69 16.13 21.28 9.50
CA PHE A 69 17.17 20.36 9.95
C PHE A 69 18.46 21.10 10.33
N ALA A 70 18.75 22.24 9.68
CA ALA A 70 20.01 22.96 9.80
C ALA A 70 20.07 23.87 11.03
N MET A 71 18.91 24.30 11.55
CA MET A 71 18.83 25.15 12.76
C MET A 71 18.97 24.38 14.07
N GLU A 72 19.10 23.06 14.00
CA GLU A 72 19.05 22.18 15.17
C GLU A 72 20.47 21.87 15.64
N GLY A 73 20.85 22.41 16.79
CA GLY A 73 22.15 22.13 17.39
C GLY A 73 22.28 20.68 17.84
N ASP A 74 23.52 20.18 17.85
CA ASP A 74 23.82 18.82 18.25
C ASP A 74 23.73 18.64 19.76
N GLU A 75 23.10 17.55 20.19
CA GLU A 75 23.32 17.04 21.54
C GLU A 75 24.32 15.88 21.46
N ASP A 76 25.54 16.10 21.95
CA ASP A 76 26.42 15.03 22.45
C ASP A 76 25.85 14.51 23.78
N SER A 77 24.60 14.05 23.78
CA SER A 77 23.99 13.48 24.98
C SER A 77 24.61 12.11 25.23
N THR A 78 25.40 12.01 26.28
CA THR A 78 26.04 10.78 26.80
C THR A 78 25.07 9.79 27.44
N PHE A 79 23.77 10.09 27.46
CA PHE A 79 22.73 9.22 28.00
C PHE A 79 22.33 8.11 27.02
N GLU A 80 21.95 6.96 27.57
CA GLU A 80 21.45 5.84 26.77
C GLU A 80 20.21 6.26 25.98
N SER A 81 20.28 6.05 24.67
CA SER A 81 19.16 6.29 23.76
C SER A 81 18.23 5.08 23.79
N VAL A 82 16.92 5.29 23.63
CA VAL A 82 15.96 4.18 23.49
C VAL A 82 16.27 3.34 22.25
N ASP A 83 16.17 2.02 22.36
CA ASP A 83 16.53 1.11 21.26
C ASP A 83 15.34 0.71 20.37
N THR A 84 14.12 1.05 20.78
CA THR A 84 12.91 0.67 20.04
C THR A 84 11.82 1.74 20.09
N ILE A 85 10.93 1.73 19.09
CA ILE A 85 9.73 2.57 19.03
C ILE A 85 8.49 1.71 18.78
N SER A 86 7.46 1.87 19.60
CA SER A 86 6.24 1.07 19.63
C SER A 86 4.99 1.88 19.29
N VAL A 87 3.85 1.20 19.18
CA VAL A 87 2.55 1.88 19.04
C VAL A 87 2.23 2.81 20.21
N ARG A 88 2.78 2.55 21.40
CA ARG A 88 2.57 3.37 22.60
C ARG A 88 3.16 4.77 22.46
N ASP A 89 4.25 4.88 21.71
CA ASP A 89 4.97 6.14 21.47
C ASP A 89 4.19 7.10 20.59
N PHE A 90 3.19 6.61 19.86
CA PHE A 90 2.30 7.41 19.02
C PHE A 90 0.94 7.71 19.66
N MET A 91 0.68 7.19 20.85
CA MET A 91 -0.52 7.51 21.63
C MET A 91 -0.40 8.91 22.25
N ALA A 92 -1.51 9.46 22.78
CA ALA A 92 -1.57 10.83 23.30
C ALA A 92 -0.55 11.18 24.42
N LEU A 93 -0.02 10.17 25.12
CA LEU A 93 1.02 10.32 26.17
C LEU A 93 2.40 9.85 25.71
N GLY A 94 2.54 9.42 24.46
CA GLY A 94 3.80 8.97 23.89
C GLY A 94 4.76 10.13 23.66
N LEU A 95 5.89 10.13 24.37
CA LEU A 95 6.86 11.23 24.31
C LEU A 95 7.66 11.20 23.00
N LEU A 96 8.16 10.03 22.59
CA LEU A 96 9.01 9.91 21.40
C LEU A 96 8.27 10.32 20.12
N GLY A 97 7.03 9.85 19.91
CA GLY A 97 6.27 10.18 18.70
C GLY A 97 5.92 11.66 18.56
N SER A 98 5.91 12.42 19.65
CA SER A 98 5.70 13.87 19.64
C SER A 98 6.95 14.66 19.23
N LEU A 99 8.14 14.11 19.50
CA LEU A 99 9.44 14.69 19.15
C LEU A 99 9.87 14.37 17.71
N LEU A 100 9.22 13.38 17.08
CA LEU A 100 9.56 13.00 15.72
C LEU A 100 9.35 14.14 14.73
N ARG A 101 10.36 14.38 13.90
CA ARG A 101 10.33 15.28 12.75
C ARG A 101 10.87 14.58 11.51
N LYS A 102 10.41 15.02 10.35
CA LYS A 102 11.12 14.79 9.09
C LYS A 102 12.03 15.99 8.81
N PRO A 103 13.24 15.78 8.28
CA PRO A 103 13.99 16.87 7.69
C PRO A 103 13.16 17.58 6.62
N ASP A 104 13.30 18.89 6.53
CA ASP A 104 12.62 19.74 5.55
C ASP A 104 12.91 19.32 4.09
N PHE A 105 14.15 18.88 3.81
CA PHE A 105 14.57 18.33 2.52
C PHE A 105 14.09 16.90 2.23
N GLN A 106 13.46 16.20 3.19
CA GLN A 106 12.95 14.85 2.95
C GLN A 106 11.71 14.87 2.04
N ARG A 107 11.58 13.90 1.14
CA ARG A 107 10.37 13.77 0.29
C ARG A 107 9.10 13.55 1.12
N GLU A 108 7.97 13.88 0.52
CA GLU A 108 6.67 13.62 1.13
C GLU A 108 6.43 12.13 1.38
N THR A 109 5.66 11.81 2.43
CA THR A 109 5.28 10.44 2.77
C THR A 109 4.08 9.96 1.94
N ASN A 110 4.18 10.08 0.61
CA ASN A 110 3.12 9.78 -0.36
C ASN A 110 3.57 8.81 -1.48
N HIS A 111 4.41 7.84 -1.14
CA HIS A 111 5.03 6.93 -2.11
C HIS A 111 4.61 5.47 -1.93
N TRP A 112 3.78 5.17 -0.94
CA TRP A 112 3.27 3.81 -0.68
C TRP A 112 1.84 3.67 -1.16
N THR A 113 1.55 2.54 -1.77
CA THR A 113 0.18 2.14 -2.12
C THR A 113 -0.60 1.69 -0.88
N PRO A 114 -1.95 1.69 -0.92
CA PRO A 114 -2.79 1.10 0.13
C PRO A 114 -2.39 -0.32 0.52
N LEU A 115 -1.97 -1.13 -0.45
CA LEU A 115 -1.55 -2.51 -0.21
C LEU A 115 -0.25 -2.56 0.60
N GLN A 116 0.75 -1.74 0.27
CA GLN A 116 2.02 -1.69 1.02
C GLN A 116 1.80 -1.25 2.48
N VAL A 117 0.88 -0.30 2.72
CA VAL A 117 0.49 0.09 4.09
C VAL A 117 -0.14 -1.10 4.83
N ALA A 118 -1.10 -1.77 4.21
CA ALA A 118 -1.77 -2.93 4.82
C ALA A 118 -0.78 -4.08 5.08
N SER A 119 0.11 -4.39 4.14
CA SER A 119 1.13 -5.44 4.29
C SER A 119 2.12 -5.14 5.42
N LEU A 120 2.57 -3.89 5.57
CA LEU A 120 3.42 -3.52 6.72
C LEU A 120 2.68 -3.78 8.04
N LEU A 121 1.43 -3.33 8.14
CA LEU A 121 0.63 -3.48 9.36
C LEU A 121 0.35 -4.96 9.65
N GLU A 122 0.11 -5.76 8.62
CA GLU A 122 -0.02 -7.22 8.72
C GLU A 122 1.26 -7.87 9.27
N CYS A 123 2.42 -7.52 8.72
CA CYS A 123 3.71 -7.96 9.26
C CYS A 123 3.89 -7.54 10.73
N PHE A 124 3.43 -6.35 11.09
CA PHE A 124 3.52 -5.85 12.46
C PHE A 124 2.67 -6.68 13.42
N VAL A 125 1.39 -6.91 13.10
CA VAL A 125 0.48 -7.66 14.00
C VAL A 125 0.81 -9.15 14.06
N ASN A 126 1.38 -9.72 13.00
CA ASN A 126 1.76 -11.13 12.95
C ASN A 126 3.12 -11.41 13.60
N GLY A 127 3.92 -10.38 13.85
CA GLY A 127 5.24 -10.53 14.46
C GLY A 127 6.36 -10.81 13.47
N ASP A 128 6.12 -10.62 12.16
CA ASP A 128 7.11 -10.83 11.10
C ASP A 128 8.29 -9.86 11.22
N LEU A 129 9.38 -10.07 10.47
CA LEU A 129 10.49 -9.13 10.49
C LEU A 129 10.10 -7.80 9.81
N ILE A 130 10.26 -6.68 10.52
CA ILE A 130 10.20 -5.34 9.94
C ILE A 130 11.58 -4.72 10.13
N PRO A 131 12.21 -4.15 9.09
CA PRO A 131 13.54 -3.57 9.24
C PRO A 131 13.53 -2.40 10.24
N SER A 132 14.69 -2.08 10.80
CA SER A 132 14.85 -0.96 11.74
C SER A 132 14.56 0.39 11.09
N VAL A 133 14.17 1.36 11.92
CA VAL A 133 14.11 2.77 11.52
C VAL A 133 15.40 3.48 11.92
N ILE A 134 15.80 4.49 11.15
CA ILE A 134 17.05 5.21 11.39
C ILE A 134 16.69 6.61 11.87
N LEU A 135 17.14 6.95 13.08
CA LEU A 135 16.82 8.21 13.74
C LEU A 135 18.09 8.97 14.08
N TRP A 136 17.99 10.30 14.11
CA TRP A 136 19.01 11.19 14.64
C TRP A 136 18.35 12.11 15.66
N LYS A 137 19.04 12.39 16.77
CA LYS A 137 18.51 13.24 17.84
C LYS A 137 19.25 14.58 17.79
N SER A 138 18.51 15.67 17.62
CA SER A 138 19.02 17.01 17.86
C SER A 138 18.72 17.45 19.28
N THR A 139 19.12 18.69 19.62
CA THR A 139 18.79 19.30 20.91
C THR A 139 17.28 19.33 21.20
N SER A 140 16.43 19.50 20.18
CA SER A 140 14.99 19.70 20.39
C SER A 140 14.06 18.67 19.73
N HIS A 141 14.58 17.88 18.78
CA HIS A 141 13.78 16.96 17.97
C HIS A 141 14.46 15.61 17.73
N ILE A 142 13.68 14.64 17.28
CA ILE A 142 14.18 13.36 16.76
C ILE A 142 13.85 13.29 15.28
N PHE A 143 14.86 13.39 14.42
CA PHE A 143 14.71 13.34 12.98
C PHE A 143 14.68 11.91 12.46
N VAL A 144 13.71 11.64 11.57
CA VAL A 144 13.60 10.37 10.86
C VAL A 144 14.47 10.40 9.61
N ILE A 145 15.61 9.73 9.66
CA ILE A 145 16.58 9.64 8.56
C ILE A 145 16.14 8.58 7.54
N ASP A 146 15.63 7.44 8.03
CA ASP A 146 15.01 6.40 7.20
C ASP A 146 13.84 5.73 7.93
N GLY A 147 12.86 5.24 7.16
CA GLY A 147 11.67 4.58 7.69
C GLY A 147 10.47 5.49 7.95
N GLY A 148 10.44 6.69 7.36
CA GLY A 148 9.32 7.64 7.48
C GLY A 148 7.96 7.02 7.13
N HIS A 149 7.87 6.22 6.06
CA HIS A 149 6.62 5.51 5.70
C HIS A 149 6.21 4.49 6.75
N ARG A 150 7.15 3.80 7.39
CA ARG A 150 6.86 2.77 8.40
C ARG A 150 6.25 3.38 9.66
N LEU A 151 6.89 4.42 10.19
CA LEU A 151 6.40 5.14 11.36
C LEU A 151 5.07 5.84 11.05
N SER A 152 4.94 6.43 9.86
CA SER A 152 3.70 7.09 9.44
C SER A 152 2.54 6.10 9.27
N ALA A 153 2.78 4.90 8.74
CA ALA A 153 1.75 3.86 8.61
C ALA A 153 1.25 3.37 9.98
N LEU A 154 2.16 3.17 10.95
CA LEU A 154 1.78 2.82 12.33
C LEU A 154 0.94 3.93 12.98
N LYS A 155 1.39 5.19 12.88
CA LYS A 155 0.66 6.32 13.44
C LYS A 155 -0.70 6.51 12.76
N ALA A 156 -0.76 6.40 11.43
CA ALA A 156 -2.00 6.46 10.66
C ALA A 156 -3.02 5.41 11.09
N TRP A 157 -2.56 4.18 11.36
CA TRP A 157 -3.43 3.11 11.86
C TRP A 157 -3.99 3.42 13.27
N ILE A 158 -3.15 3.95 14.16
CA ILE A 158 -3.57 4.33 15.52
C ILE A 158 -4.58 5.47 15.50
N THR A 159 -4.39 6.46 14.62
CA THR A 159 -5.25 7.64 14.52
C THR A 159 -6.40 7.51 13.52
N ASP A 160 -6.49 6.37 12.81
CA ASP A 160 -7.38 6.16 11.65
C ASP A 160 -7.32 7.30 10.60
N ASP A 161 -6.10 7.80 10.36
CA ASP A 161 -5.85 8.92 9.45
C ASP A 161 -4.88 8.49 8.35
N TYR A 162 -5.46 8.01 7.23
CA TYR A 162 -4.71 7.57 6.05
C TYR A 162 -4.55 8.68 5.00
N GLY A 163 -4.55 9.95 5.43
CA GLY A 163 -4.47 11.10 4.52
C GLY A 163 -5.76 11.92 4.42
N ASP A 164 -6.81 11.55 5.14
CA ASP A 164 -8.12 12.22 5.12
C ASP A 164 -8.70 12.49 6.52
N GLY A 165 -7.97 12.14 7.58
CA GLY A 165 -8.40 12.32 8.96
C GLY A 165 -7.97 13.66 9.57
N PRO A 166 -8.14 13.83 10.90
CA PRO A 166 -7.93 15.12 11.57
C PRO A 166 -6.52 15.71 11.45
N ASN A 167 -5.47 14.88 11.44
CA ASN A 167 -4.09 15.37 11.27
C ASN A 167 -3.90 15.86 9.84
N SER A 168 -4.41 15.11 8.87
CA SER A 168 -4.38 15.47 7.46
C SER A 168 -5.17 16.75 7.17
N VAL A 169 -6.37 16.90 7.73
CA VAL A 169 -7.18 18.12 7.60
C VAL A 169 -6.47 19.32 8.22
N ARG A 170 -5.81 19.14 9.37
CA ARG A 170 -5.04 20.23 10.00
C ARG A 170 -3.85 20.67 9.16
N LEU A 171 -3.17 19.74 8.47
CA LEU A 171 -2.02 20.07 7.62
C LEU A 171 -2.45 20.64 6.26
N PHE A 172 -3.41 20.02 5.59
CA PHE A 172 -3.78 20.33 4.20
C PHE A 172 -5.00 21.24 4.07
N GLY A 173 -5.79 21.42 5.13
CA GLY A 173 -7.05 22.16 5.11
C GLY A 173 -8.00 21.63 4.03
N ASN A 174 -8.50 22.55 3.20
CA ASN A 174 -9.35 22.24 2.05
C ASN A 174 -8.58 21.64 0.85
N GLY A 175 -7.27 21.45 0.95
CA GLY A 175 -6.40 20.91 -0.09
C GLY A 175 -6.46 19.39 -0.29
N ILE A 176 -7.22 18.65 0.52
CA ILE A 176 -7.34 17.19 0.40
C ILE A 176 -8.17 16.85 -0.85
N SER A 177 -7.48 16.41 -1.90
CA SER A 177 -8.09 16.03 -3.18
C SER A 177 -9.00 14.80 -3.07
N THR A 178 -9.93 14.65 -4.02
CA THR A 178 -10.78 13.45 -4.14
C THR A 178 -9.95 12.18 -4.33
N ALA A 179 -8.82 12.25 -5.03
CA ALA A 179 -7.91 11.12 -5.21
C ALA A 179 -7.29 10.68 -3.88
N GLN A 180 -6.85 11.63 -3.05
CA GLN A 180 -6.31 11.36 -1.72
C GLN A 180 -7.36 10.71 -0.81
N LYS A 181 -8.60 11.23 -0.80
CA LYS A 181 -9.71 10.61 -0.05
C LYS A 181 -10.00 9.18 -0.51
N ARG A 182 -10.00 8.92 -1.83
CA ARG A 182 -10.18 7.57 -2.38
C ARG A 182 -9.07 6.62 -1.97
N ALA A 183 -7.82 7.07 -1.98
CA ALA A 183 -6.67 6.27 -1.55
C ALA A 183 -6.73 5.96 -0.04
N ALA A 184 -7.08 6.95 0.78
CA ALA A 184 -7.26 6.78 2.22
C ALA A 184 -8.36 5.76 2.53
N GLU A 185 -9.52 5.89 1.89
CA GLU A 185 -10.64 4.97 2.08
C GLU A 185 -10.32 3.55 1.62
N LYS A 186 -9.63 3.40 0.48
CA LYS A 186 -9.16 2.10 0.01
C LYS A 186 -8.20 1.46 1.02
N THR A 187 -7.32 2.25 1.63
CA THR A 187 -6.39 1.79 2.67
C THR A 187 -7.14 1.33 3.91
N ARG A 188 -8.08 2.14 4.40
CA ARG A 188 -8.93 1.81 5.55
C ARG A 188 -9.68 0.49 5.36
N LYS A 189 -10.26 0.28 4.17
CA LYS A 189 -10.93 -0.99 3.82
C LYS A 189 -9.98 -2.18 3.84
N LEU A 190 -8.81 -2.06 3.20
CA LEU A 190 -7.81 -3.13 3.18
C LEU A 190 -7.37 -3.49 4.59
N VAL A 191 -6.96 -2.50 5.37
CA VAL A 191 -6.52 -2.68 6.77
C VAL A 191 -7.63 -3.32 7.60
N SER A 192 -8.88 -2.84 7.49
CA SER A 192 -10.00 -3.43 8.22
C SER A 192 -10.25 -4.89 7.86
N SER A 193 -10.00 -5.29 6.61
CA SER A 193 -10.25 -6.66 6.14
C SER A 193 -9.13 -7.65 6.44
N SER A 194 -7.85 -7.22 6.43
CA SER A 194 -6.70 -8.11 6.65
C SER A 194 -6.10 -8.00 8.05
N VAL A 195 -6.03 -6.80 8.61
CA VAL A 195 -5.36 -6.52 9.88
C VAL A 195 -6.37 -6.38 11.02
N GLY A 196 -7.43 -5.60 10.81
CA GLY A 196 -8.31 -5.09 11.86
C GLY A 196 -7.96 -3.64 12.23
N SER A 197 -8.93 -2.89 12.75
CA SER A 197 -8.72 -1.50 13.18
C SER A 197 -7.93 -1.43 14.49
N TRP A 198 -7.26 -0.31 14.78
CA TRP A 198 -6.59 -0.13 16.07
C TRP A 198 -7.56 -0.28 17.26
N GLN A 199 -8.80 0.21 17.13
CA GLN A 199 -9.83 0.07 18.16
C GLN A 199 -10.17 -1.39 18.45
N HIS A 200 -10.18 -2.24 17.43
CA HIS A 200 -10.42 -3.68 17.58
C HIS A 200 -9.40 -4.32 18.52
N PHE A 201 -8.12 -3.98 18.38
CA PHE A 201 -7.05 -4.48 19.26
C PHE A 201 -7.14 -3.87 20.66
N LYS A 202 -7.37 -2.56 20.76
CA LYS A 202 -7.47 -1.86 22.05
C LYS A 202 -8.58 -2.42 22.95
N GLN A 203 -9.73 -2.75 22.38
CA GLN A 203 -10.88 -3.31 23.13
C GLN A 203 -10.66 -4.76 23.58
N ARG A 204 -9.70 -5.46 22.99
CA ARG A 204 -9.46 -6.90 23.20
C ARG A 204 -8.23 -7.20 24.06
N LEU A 205 -7.54 -6.18 24.57
CA LEU A 205 -6.34 -6.36 25.41
C LEU A 205 -6.62 -7.23 26.64
N ASP A 206 -7.77 -7.04 27.27
CA ASP A 206 -8.15 -7.74 28.51
C ASP A 206 -9.17 -8.89 28.27
N ASP A 207 -9.42 -9.26 27.01
CA ASP A 207 -10.39 -10.30 26.66
C ASP A 207 -9.77 -11.70 26.82
N GLU A 208 -10.11 -12.35 27.94
CA GLU A 208 -9.67 -13.71 28.26
C GLU A 208 -10.38 -14.81 27.46
N THR A 209 -11.34 -14.48 26.59
CA THR A 209 -12.10 -15.46 25.79
C THR A 209 -11.61 -15.58 24.34
N LEU A 210 -10.61 -14.77 23.95
CA LEU A 210 -10.09 -14.76 22.59
C LEU A 210 -9.53 -16.13 22.16
N ALA A 211 -9.86 -16.49 20.92
CA ALA A 211 -9.25 -17.62 20.23
C ALA A 211 -7.71 -17.50 20.22
N PRO A 212 -6.96 -18.63 20.27
CA PRO A 212 -5.50 -18.59 20.43
C PRO A 212 -4.76 -17.77 19.37
N ALA A 213 -5.22 -17.80 18.11
CA ALA A 213 -4.62 -17.02 17.03
C ALA A 213 -4.79 -15.52 17.22
N GLU A 214 -5.99 -15.09 17.64
CA GLU A 214 -6.30 -13.68 17.85
C GLU A 214 -5.59 -13.13 19.09
N ARG A 215 -5.54 -13.91 20.18
CA ARG A 215 -4.77 -13.57 21.37
C ARG A 215 -3.29 -13.34 21.06
N ARG A 216 -2.68 -14.17 20.19
CA ARG A 216 -1.30 -13.97 19.76
C ARG A 216 -1.12 -12.61 19.08
N ARG A 217 -2.00 -12.24 18.16
CA ARG A 217 -1.94 -10.94 17.45
C ARG A 217 -2.08 -9.77 18.43
N VAL A 218 -3.04 -9.84 19.36
CA VAL A 218 -3.24 -8.82 20.41
C VAL A 218 -1.99 -8.67 21.28
N ASN A 219 -1.42 -9.78 21.75
CA ASN A 219 -0.19 -9.76 22.55
C ASN A 219 1.01 -9.22 21.77
N THR A 220 1.15 -9.59 20.50
CA THR A 220 2.20 -9.06 19.62
C THR A 220 2.04 -7.55 19.50
N VAL A 221 0.86 -7.02 19.18
CA VAL A 221 0.63 -5.56 19.08
C VAL A 221 0.95 -4.85 20.39
N ALA A 222 0.63 -5.45 21.54
CA ALA A 222 0.87 -4.86 22.85
C ALA A 222 2.36 -4.80 23.24
N THR A 223 3.19 -5.72 22.76
CA THR A 223 4.59 -5.89 23.20
C THR A 223 5.62 -5.52 22.13
N ARG A 224 5.21 -5.49 20.87
CA ARG A 224 6.11 -5.28 19.74
C ARG A 224 6.50 -3.82 19.58
N ALA A 225 7.77 -3.63 19.25
CA ALA A 225 8.35 -2.35 18.88
C ALA A 225 9.27 -2.54 17.65
N LEU A 226 9.43 -1.49 16.86
CA LEU A 226 10.41 -1.45 15.78
C LEU A 226 11.78 -1.10 16.35
N PRO A 227 12.86 -1.79 15.96
CA PRO A 227 14.20 -1.42 16.38
C PRO A 227 14.60 -0.06 15.82
N ILE A 228 15.35 0.71 16.60
CA ILE A 228 15.93 2.00 16.22
C ILE A 228 17.41 1.82 15.97
N GLN A 229 17.91 2.43 14.89
CA GLN A 229 19.32 2.66 14.66
C GLN A 229 19.60 4.15 14.78
N TRP A 230 20.51 4.53 15.67
CA TRP A 230 20.87 5.93 15.89
C TRP A 230 22.02 6.35 15.01
N VAL A 231 21.83 7.43 14.26
CA VAL A 231 22.95 8.18 13.70
C VAL A 231 23.60 8.95 14.83
N LYS A 232 24.93 8.81 14.95
CA LYS A 232 25.74 9.51 15.95
C LYS A 232 26.53 10.61 15.27
N GLY A 233 26.69 11.74 15.96
CA GLY A 233 27.38 12.92 15.48
C GLY A 233 26.44 14.04 15.11
N ASP A 234 26.99 15.02 14.41
CA ASP A 234 26.37 16.30 14.11
C ASP A 234 25.33 16.25 12.97
N ALA A 235 24.63 17.38 12.79
CA ALA A 235 23.71 17.59 11.68
C ALA A 235 24.35 17.23 10.32
N ASP A 236 25.57 17.68 10.05
CA ASP A 236 26.28 17.40 8.79
C ASP A 236 26.46 15.88 8.55
N ARG A 237 26.81 15.12 9.59
CA ARG A 237 26.93 13.67 9.53
C ARG A 237 25.58 12.98 9.38
N ALA A 238 24.53 13.50 10.02
CA ALA A 238 23.18 13.00 9.90
C ALA A 238 22.60 13.24 8.49
N GLU A 239 22.80 14.41 7.91
CA GLU A 239 22.46 14.74 6.53
C GLU A 239 23.25 13.85 5.54
N SER A 240 24.56 13.72 5.74
CA SER A 240 25.39 12.82 4.94
C SER A 240 24.91 11.37 5.00
N SER A 241 24.44 10.92 6.16
CA SER A 241 23.86 9.59 6.35
C SER A 241 22.53 9.48 5.60
N PHE A 242 21.67 10.49 5.71
CA PHE A 242 20.41 10.57 4.97
C PHE A 242 20.63 10.37 3.47
N PHE A 243 21.55 11.13 2.86
CA PHE A 243 21.86 10.99 1.44
C PHE A 243 22.38 9.59 1.11
N LYS A 244 23.36 9.07 1.86
CA LYS A 244 23.96 7.75 1.60
C LYS A 244 22.93 6.62 1.65
N ILE A 245 22.01 6.67 2.61
CA ILE A 245 21.00 5.63 2.82
C ILE A 245 19.89 5.70 1.77
N ASN A 246 19.40 6.92 1.47
CA ASN A 246 18.22 7.08 0.62
C ASN A 246 18.53 7.12 -0.89
N THR A 247 19.80 7.22 -1.30
CA THR A 247 20.19 7.27 -2.73
C THR A 247 20.82 5.97 -3.26
N LYS A 248 21.31 5.08 -2.40
CA LYS A 248 22.11 3.91 -2.80
C LYS A 248 21.35 2.59 -2.82
N GLY A 249 20.02 2.62 -2.86
CA GLY A 249 19.22 1.40 -2.95
C GLY A 249 19.40 0.73 -4.32
N THR A 250 20.00 -0.46 -4.34
CA THR A 250 19.93 -1.36 -5.50
C THR A 250 18.64 -2.18 -5.38
N PRO A 251 17.69 -2.09 -6.33
CA PRO A 251 16.53 -2.96 -6.36
C PRO A 251 16.95 -4.43 -6.41
N LEU A 252 16.17 -5.32 -5.79
CA LEU A 252 16.32 -6.76 -6.02
C LEU A 252 16.11 -7.05 -7.52
N ASP A 253 16.97 -7.85 -8.10
CA ASP A 253 16.81 -8.25 -9.51
C ASP A 253 15.59 -9.16 -9.67
N ALA A 254 14.95 -9.10 -10.85
CA ALA A 254 13.74 -9.88 -11.13
C ALA A 254 13.97 -11.40 -10.98
N ILE A 255 15.18 -11.89 -11.24
CA ILE A 255 15.53 -13.30 -11.03
C ILE A 255 15.61 -13.61 -9.54
N GLU A 256 16.19 -12.72 -8.74
CA GLU A 256 16.31 -12.89 -7.29
C GLU A 256 14.93 -12.93 -6.61
N GLU A 257 14.01 -12.06 -7.02
CA GLU A 257 12.62 -12.07 -6.55
C GLU A 257 11.90 -13.37 -6.92
N LEU A 258 12.05 -13.83 -8.17
CA LEU A 258 11.47 -15.10 -8.64
C LEU A 258 12.01 -16.32 -7.87
N LEU A 259 13.31 -16.33 -7.57
CA LEU A 259 13.95 -17.39 -6.78
C LEU A 259 13.46 -17.38 -5.33
N LEU A 260 13.30 -16.21 -4.72
CA LEU A 260 12.75 -16.09 -3.37
C LEU A 260 11.29 -16.58 -3.31
N MET A 261 10.46 -16.20 -4.30
CA MET A 261 9.05 -16.62 -4.38
C MET A 261 8.88 -18.13 -4.61
N ASN A 262 9.81 -18.77 -5.32
CA ASN A 262 9.72 -20.19 -5.66
C ASN A 262 10.67 -21.09 -4.85
N ARG A 263 11.35 -20.56 -3.82
CA ARG A 263 12.35 -21.27 -3.01
C ARG A 263 11.87 -22.61 -2.42
N ARG A 264 10.56 -22.78 -2.22
CA ARG A 264 9.95 -24.00 -1.66
C ARG A 264 9.14 -24.82 -2.68
N LYS A 265 9.14 -24.46 -3.96
CA LYS A 265 8.50 -25.27 -5.00
C LYS A 265 9.48 -26.35 -5.45
N PRO A 266 9.03 -27.61 -5.63
CA PRO A 266 9.87 -28.66 -6.19
C PRO A 266 10.33 -28.22 -7.58
N VAL A 267 11.62 -28.31 -7.85
CA VAL A 267 12.12 -28.24 -9.22
C VAL A 267 11.69 -29.55 -9.87
N SER A 268 10.74 -29.46 -10.81
CA SER A 268 10.30 -30.61 -11.63
C SER A 268 11.08 -30.61 -12.94
#